data_AF-A0A847JRN5-F1
#
_entry.id   AF-A0A847JRN5-F1
#
_cell.length_a   1.000
_cell.length_b   1.000
_cell.length_c   1.000
_cell.angle_alpha   90.00
_cell.angle_beta   90.00
_cell.angle_gamma   90.00
#
_symmetry.space_group_name_H-M   'P 1'
#
loop_
_entity.id
_entity.type
_entity.pdbx_description
1 polymer ?
#
loop_
_entity_poly.entity_id
_entity_poly.type
_entity_poly.pdbx_seq_one_letter_code
_entity_poly.pdbx_strand_id
1 'polypeptide(L)'
;MHNHPNDAPKPVNTQPDARLETSDVSASAMARWGVALLVFMFGSMLAMLIYYMVLGGQTRAARTAATAEQRLAPWPRLQANPIKEYQDFQREQKAAETSYAWVDPTRDVVRIPVDRAVELVLERGLPRWRSETPPEGVTR
;
A
#
# COMPACT_ATOMS: atom_id res chain seq x y z
N MET A 1 95.28 -3.16 -66.42
CA MET A 1 96.14 -3.78 -65.38
C MET A 1 96.11 -2.91 -64.13
N HIS A 2 95.56 -3.41 -63.03
CA HIS A 2 95.91 -3.07 -61.65
C HIS A 2 95.34 -4.20 -60.79
N ASN A 3 96.21 -5.05 -60.24
CA ASN A 3 95.85 -6.05 -59.23
C ASN A 3 95.84 -5.36 -57.86
N HIS A 4 94.99 -5.80 -56.93
CA HIS A 4 95.40 -6.74 -55.87
C HIS A 4 94.19 -7.13 -54.97
N PRO A 5 94.28 -8.24 -54.21
CA PRO A 5 93.11 -9.04 -53.81
C PRO A 5 92.80 -8.93 -52.30
N ASN A 6 91.80 -9.69 -51.83
CA ASN A 6 91.96 -10.78 -50.84
C ASN A 6 90.60 -11.10 -50.18
N ASP A 7 90.14 -12.35 -50.26
CA ASP A 7 88.89 -12.79 -49.63
C ASP A 7 89.10 -13.18 -48.16
N ALA A 8 88.18 -12.76 -47.28
CA ALA A 8 88.05 -13.30 -45.92
C ALA A 8 86.55 -13.35 -45.50
N PRO A 9 86.12 -14.34 -44.70
CA PRO A 9 84.71 -14.73 -44.65
C PRO A 9 83.81 -13.98 -43.66
N LYS A 10 82.50 -14.15 -43.89
CA LYS A 10 81.32 -13.54 -43.25
C LYS A 10 81.23 -13.75 -41.72
N PRO A 11 80.38 -12.95 -41.06
CA PRO A 11 79.36 -13.49 -40.16
C PRO A 11 77.94 -13.30 -40.72
N VAL A 12 77.09 -14.32 -40.54
CA VAL A 12 75.64 -14.15 -40.52
C VAL A 12 75.27 -13.34 -39.28
N ASN A 13 74.42 -12.33 -39.45
CA ASN A 13 73.72 -11.67 -38.35
C ASN A 13 72.21 -11.83 -38.61
N THR A 14 71.60 -12.93 -38.17
CA THR A 14 70.91 -13.09 -36.87
C THR A 14 69.61 -12.29 -36.82
N GLN A 15 68.50 -13.04 -36.82
CA GLN A 15 67.13 -12.62 -36.48
C GLN A 15 67.10 -11.92 -35.09
N PRO A 16 66.14 -11.03 -34.74
CA PRO A 16 64.71 -11.12 -35.02
C PRO A 16 64.18 -9.81 -35.71
N ASP A 17 62.91 -9.41 -35.72
CA ASP A 17 61.69 -9.87 -35.03
C ASP A 17 60.41 -9.73 -35.86
N ALA A 18 59.29 -10.24 -35.32
CA ALA A 18 57.99 -9.68 -35.61
C ALA A 18 57.84 -8.39 -34.79
N ARG A 19 57.75 -7.24 -35.46
CA ARG A 19 57.50 -5.96 -34.78
C ARG A 19 56.16 -6.04 -34.06
N LEU A 20 56.25 -6.27 -32.76
CA LEU A 20 55.13 -6.21 -31.86
C LEU A 20 54.71 -4.74 -31.80
N GLU A 21 53.69 -4.35 -32.56
CA GLU A 21 53.03 -3.06 -32.40
C GLU A 21 52.23 -3.08 -31.08
N THR A 22 52.97 -2.98 -29.96
CA THR A 22 52.42 -2.47 -28.72
C THR A 22 52.08 -1.01 -28.96
N SER A 23 50.88 -0.77 -29.48
CA SER A 23 50.22 0.53 -29.44
C SER A 23 50.09 0.90 -27.96
N ASP A 24 51.10 1.61 -27.47
CA ASP A 24 51.35 1.80 -26.05
C ASP A 24 50.25 2.71 -25.49
N VAL A 25 49.27 2.11 -24.81
CA VAL A 25 48.08 2.81 -24.36
C VAL A 25 48.50 3.81 -23.30
N SER A 26 48.64 5.07 -23.72
CA SER A 26 49.30 6.11 -22.92
C SER A 26 48.78 6.16 -21.47
N ALA A 27 49.68 5.97 -20.51
CA ALA A 27 49.35 5.97 -19.08
C ALA A 27 48.66 7.28 -18.64
N SER A 28 48.98 8.40 -19.31
CA SER A 28 48.34 9.70 -19.09
C SER A 28 46.90 9.79 -19.62
N ALA A 29 46.49 8.97 -20.59
CA ALA A 29 45.08 8.82 -20.97
C ALA A 29 44.34 7.95 -19.95
N MET A 30 44.93 6.82 -19.51
CA MET A 30 44.34 5.98 -18.47
C MET A 30 44.10 6.76 -17.17
N ALA A 31 45.10 7.55 -16.72
CA ALA A 31 45.00 8.38 -15.52
C ALA A 31 43.86 9.41 -15.62
N ARG A 32 43.73 10.10 -16.76
CA ARG A 32 42.63 11.07 -17.00
C ARG A 32 41.26 10.40 -16.97
N TRP A 33 41.11 9.22 -17.57
CA TRP A 33 39.86 8.45 -17.50
C TRP A 33 39.55 7.99 -16.08
N GLY A 34 40.54 7.51 -15.32
CA GLY A 34 40.37 7.17 -13.90
C GLY A 34 39.89 8.36 -13.06
N VAL A 35 40.52 9.53 -13.22
CA VAL A 35 40.09 10.76 -12.53
C VAL A 35 38.68 11.19 -12.95
N ALA A 36 38.36 11.13 -14.25
CA ALA A 36 37.02 11.47 -14.74
C ALA A 36 35.92 10.55 -14.17
N LEU A 37 36.19 9.24 -14.07
CA LEU A 37 35.29 8.27 -13.45
C LEU A 37 35.09 8.53 -11.96
N LEU A 38 36.15 8.87 -11.21
CA LEU A 38 36.03 9.25 -9.80
C LEU A 38 35.21 10.52 -9.62
N VAL A 39 35.46 11.57 -10.41
CA VAL A 39 34.68 12.82 -10.38
C VAL A 39 33.21 12.56 -10.71
N PHE A 40 32.91 11.70 -11.68
CA PHE A 40 31.54 11.29 -12.00
C PHE A 40 30.88 10.51 -10.84
N MET A 41 31.60 9.59 -10.19
CA MET A 41 31.09 8.81 -9.05
C MET A 41 30.74 9.72 -7.86
N PHE A 42 31.67 10.57 -7.43
CA PHE A 42 31.43 11.49 -6.32
C PHE A 42 30.42 12.60 -6.69
N GLY A 43 30.45 13.10 -7.92
CA GLY A 43 29.48 14.08 -8.43
C GLY A 43 28.05 13.54 -8.48
N SER A 44 27.85 12.31 -8.95
CA SER A 44 26.53 11.67 -8.95
C SER A 44 26.02 11.36 -7.54
N MET A 45 26.90 10.93 -6.62
CA MET A 45 26.54 10.75 -5.21
C MET A 45 26.14 12.07 -4.54
N LEU A 46 26.87 13.17 -4.81
CA LEU A 46 26.54 14.50 -4.29
C LEU A 46 25.24 15.05 -4.89
N ALA A 47 25.02 14.86 -6.21
CA ALA A 47 23.77 15.25 -6.87
C ALA A 47 22.56 14.50 -6.30
N MET A 48 22.72 13.20 -6.01
CA MET A 48 21.69 12.38 -5.35
C MET A 48 21.41 12.85 -3.92
N LEU A 49 22.43 13.25 -3.16
CA LEU A 49 22.27 13.82 -1.82
C LEU A 49 21.49 15.14 -1.86
N ILE A 50 21.85 16.05 -2.78
CA ILE A 50 21.14 17.32 -3.00
C ILE A 50 19.69 17.07 -3.43
N TYR A 51 19.46 16.11 -4.33
CA TYR A 51 18.11 15.70 -4.75
C TYR A 51 17.25 15.25 -3.55
N TYR A 52 17.79 14.44 -2.65
CA TYR A 52 17.06 14.04 -1.43
C TYR A 52 16.86 15.20 -0.44
N MET A 53 17.80 16.14 -0.34
CA MET A 53 17.61 17.33 0.50
C MET A 53 16.49 18.25 -0.02
N VAL A 54 16.36 18.38 -1.35
CA VAL A 54 15.37 19.28 -1.98
C VAL A 54 13.99 18.61 -2.18
N LEU A 55 13.92 17.35 -2.63
CA LEU A 55 12.66 16.66 -2.95
C LEU A 55 12.26 15.57 -1.93
N GLY A 56 13.15 15.17 -1.01
CA GLY A 56 12.88 14.09 -0.04
C GLY A 56 11.73 14.39 0.93
N GLY A 57 11.43 15.67 1.19
CA GLY A 57 10.28 16.08 2.00
C GLY A 57 8.93 15.73 1.35
N GLN A 58 8.80 15.95 0.04
CA GLN A 58 7.54 15.71 -0.70
C GLN A 58 7.23 14.22 -0.84
N THR A 59 8.25 13.39 -1.08
CA THR A 59 8.06 11.92 -1.21
C THR A 59 7.65 11.24 0.10
N ARG A 60 8.04 11.79 1.25
CA ARG A 60 7.48 11.37 2.56
C ARG A 60 6.01 11.76 2.67
N ALA A 61 5.69 13.04 2.47
CA ALA A 61 4.32 13.56 2.60
C ALA A 61 3.30 12.80 1.72
N ALA A 62 3.64 12.52 0.46
CA ALA A 62 2.80 11.76 -0.46
C ALA A 62 2.54 10.32 0.02
N ARG A 63 3.55 9.66 0.62
CA ARG A 63 3.39 8.31 1.19
C ARG A 63 2.55 8.32 2.47
N THR A 64 2.69 9.33 3.34
CA THR A 64 1.84 9.44 4.52
C THR A 64 0.39 9.72 4.16
N ALA A 65 0.13 10.57 3.15
CA ALA A 65 -1.22 10.88 2.68
C ALA A 65 -1.94 9.63 2.15
N ALA A 66 -1.33 8.87 1.24
CA ALA A 66 -1.88 7.62 0.73
C ALA A 66 -2.16 6.58 1.85
N THR A 67 -1.29 6.52 2.87
CA THR A 67 -1.48 5.64 4.03
C THR A 67 -2.60 6.12 4.96
N ALA A 68 -2.87 7.43 5.02
CA ALA A 68 -3.95 8.01 5.81
C ALA A 68 -5.32 7.78 5.14
N GLU A 69 -5.42 7.94 3.83
CA GLU A 69 -6.63 7.60 3.08
C GLU A 69 -6.97 6.11 3.19
N GLN A 70 -5.97 5.22 3.16
CA GLN A 70 -6.19 3.77 3.30
C GLN A 70 -6.70 3.35 4.71
N ARG A 71 -6.65 4.23 5.72
CA ARG A 71 -7.28 4.02 7.03
C ARG A 71 -8.78 4.34 7.07
N LEU A 72 -9.35 4.90 6.00
CA LEU A 72 -10.77 5.26 5.91
C LEU A 72 -11.68 4.09 5.50
N ALA A 73 -11.11 2.95 5.08
CA ALA A 73 -11.90 1.73 4.92
C ALA A 73 -12.49 1.33 6.30
N PRO A 74 -13.83 1.23 6.46
CA PRO A 74 -14.43 0.77 7.69
C PRO A 74 -14.22 -0.74 7.82
N TRP A 75 -13.04 -1.14 8.28
CA TRP A 75 -12.75 -2.51 8.67
C TRP A 75 -13.82 -2.99 9.67
N PRO A 76 -14.33 -4.24 9.54
CA PRO A 76 -15.30 -4.79 10.48
C PRO A 76 -14.81 -4.62 11.91
N ARG A 77 -15.49 -3.77 12.67
CA ARG A 77 -15.10 -3.47 14.06
C ARG A 77 -15.40 -4.70 14.91
N LEU A 78 -14.41 -5.18 15.64
CA LEU A 78 -14.62 -6.23 16.63
C LEU A 78 -15.59 -5.71 17.70
N GLN A 79 -16.71 -6.41 17.89
CA GLN A 79 -17.71 -6.11 18.91
C GLN A 79 -17.07 -6.17 20.29
N ALA A 80 -17.25 -5.11 21.10
CA ALA A 80 -16.44 -4.91 22.30
C ALA A 80 -16.76 -5.91 23.42
N ASN A 81 -18.03 -6.29 23.60
CA ASN A 81 -18.41 -7.35 24.54
C ASN A 81 -19.66 -8.10 24.05
N PRO A 82 -19.49 -9.07 23.10
CA PRO A 82 -20.63 -9.77 22.50
C PRO A 82 -21.47 -10.56 23.51
N ILE A 83 -20.88 -11.05 24.60
CA ILE A 83 -21.61 -11.80 25.64
C ILE A 83 -22.54 -10.87 26.42
N LYS A 84 -22.05 -9.71 26.86
CA LYS A 84 -22.88 -8.72 27.58
C LYS A 84 -23.97 -8.18 26.66
N GLU A 85 -23.62 -7.78 25.44
CA GLU A 85 -24.57 -7.22 24.47
C GLU A 85 -25.67 -8.23 24.12
N TYR A 86 -25.34 -9.52 23.99
CA TYR A 86 -26.35 -10.57 23.81
C TYR A 86 -27.26 -10.75 25.04
N GLN A 87 -26.72 -10.69 26.26
CA GLN A 87 -27.54 -10.75 27.49
C GLN A 87 -28.45 -9.53 27.65
N ASP A 88 -27.99 -8.34 27.26
CA ASP A 88 -28.80 -7.13 27.26
C ASP A 88 -29.95 -7.26 26.25
N PHE A 89 -29.66 -7.65 25.01
CA PHE A 89 -30.67 -7.94 23.97
C PHE A 89 -31.71 -8.96 24.43
N GLN A 90 -31.29 -10.10 25.01
CA GLN A 90 -32.21 -11.12 25.51
C GLN A 90 -33.12 -10.59 26.65
N ARG A 91 -32.64 -9.66 27.48
CA ARG A 91 -33.44 -9.00 28.51
C ARG A 91 -34.44 -8.00 27.93
N GLU A 92 -34.02 -7.20 26.95
CA GLU A 92 -34.89 -6.25 26.24
C GLU A 92 -36.02 -6.97 25.50
N GLN A 93 -35.72 -8.06 24.79
CA GLN A 93 -36.72 -8.87 24.11
C GLN A 93 -37.75 -9.47 25.08
N LYS A 94 -37.28 -10.09 26.16
CA LYS A 94 -38.16 -10.66 27.20
C LYS A 94 -39.01 -9.58 27.89
N ALA A 95 -38.45 -8.40 28.11
CA ALA A 95 -39.21 -7.26 28.62
C ALA A 95 -40.29 -6.81 27.60
N ALA A 96 -39.97 -6.71 26.31
CA ALA A 96 -40.95 -6.35 25.28
C ALA A 96 -42.12 -7.34 25.20
N GLU A 97 -41.85 -8.64 25.33
CA GLU A 97 -42.86 -9.72 25.31
C GLU A 97 -43.79 -9.70 26.54
N THR A 98 -43.26 -9.34 27.71
CA THR A 98 -43.96 -9.48 29.01
C THR A 98 -44.47 -8.18 29.63
N SER A 99 -44.16 -7.01 29.04
CA SER A 99 -44.51 -5.70 29.61
C SER A 99 -45.42 -4.86 28.72
N TYR A 100 -46.27 -4.08 29.39
CA TYR A 100 -47.00 -2.98 28.78
C TYR A 100 -46.06 -1.80 28.50
N ALA A 101 -46.19 -1.18 27.33
CA ALA A 101 -45.54 0.09 27.03
C ALA A 101 -46.29 0.85 25.93
N TRP A 102 -46.14 2.16 25.88
CA TRP A 102 -46.54 2.94 24.71
C TRP A 102 -45.62 2.65 23.52
N VAL A 103 -46.20 2.47 22.34
CA VAL A 103 -45.49 2.38 21.05
C VAL A 103 -45.56 3.71 20.33
N ASP A 104 -46.76 4.30 20.27
CA ASP A 104 -46.99 5.65 19.75
C ASP A 104 -48.07 6.34 20.62
N PRO A 105 -47.68 7.16 21.61
CA PRO A 105 -48.62 7.91 22.44
C PRO A 105 -49.48 8.91 21.65
N THR A 106 -49.02 9.36 20.48
CA THR A 106 -49.75 10.36 19.67
C THR A 106 -50.89 9.75 18.87
N ARG A 107 -50.80 8.44 18.60
CA ARG A 107 -51.81 7.63 17.90
C ARG A 107 -52.55 6.66 18.83
N ASP A 108 -52.37 6.80 20.14
CA ASP A 108 -52.96 5.93 21.18
C ASP A 108 -52.58 4.43 21.03
N VAL A 109 -51.37 4.14 20.53
CA VAL A 109 -50.91 2.76 20.27
C VAL A 109 -50.10 2.23 21.46
N VAL A 110 -50.65 1.21 22.13
CA VAL A 110 -50.07 0.53 23.30
C VAL A 110 -49.66 -0.90 22.93
N ARG A 111 -48.46 -1.31 23.35
CA ARG A 111 -48.03 -2.71 23.42
C ARG A 111 -48.58 -3.34 24.69
N ILE A 112 -49.17 -4.51 24.55
CA ILE A 112 -49.60 -5.38 25.65
C ILE A 112 -48.73 -6.65 25.69
N PRO A 113 -48.61 -7.33 26.85
CA PRO A 113 -47.93 -8.62 26.94
C PRO A 113 -48.56 -9.66 26.00
N VAL A 114 -47.76 -10.57 25.46
CA VAL A 114 -48.20 -11.57 24.47
C VAL A 114 -49.30 -12.46 25.04
N ASP A 115 -49.18 -12.92 26.29
CA ASP A 115 -50.21 -13.73 26.95
C ASP A 115 -51.57 -13.02 26.95
N ARG A 116 -51.60 -11.72 27.28
CA ARG A 116 -52.85 -10.94 27.28
C ARG A 116 -53.36 -10.69 25.86
N ALA A 117 -52.49 -10.60 24.86
CA ALA A 117 -52.91 -10.51 23.46
C ALA A 117 -53.60 -11.80 23.01
N VAL A 118 -53.07 -12.97 23.40
CA VAL A 118 -53.70 -14.28 23.12
C VAL A 118 -55.06 -14.38 23.79
N GLU A 119 -55.17 -14.05 25.08
CA GLU A 119 -56.46 -14.02 25.79
C GLU A 119 -57.50 -13.13 25.08
N LEU A 120 -57.12 -11.91 24.71
CA LEU A 120 -58.02 -10.97 24.02
C LEU A 120 -58.48 -11.47 22.64
N VAL A 121 -57.61 -12.17 21.90
CA VAL A 121 -57.96 -12.79 20.60
C VAL A 121 -58.87 -14.00 20.79
N LEU A 122 -58.70 -14.78 21.86
CA LEU A 122 -59.61 -15.88 22.20
C LEU A 122 -60.98 -15.36 22.68
N GLU A 123 -61.01 -14.28 23.47
CA GLU A 123 -62.23 -13.62 23.95
C GLU A 123 -63.05 -12.97 22.80
N ARG A 124 -62.37 -12.33 21.83
CA ARG A 124 -62.99 -11.37 20.89
C ARG A 124 -62.87 -11.76 19.42
N GLY A 125 -62.14 -12.82 19.10
CA GLY A 125 -61.73 -13.16 17.74
C GLY A 125 -60.59 -12.30 17.21
N LEU A 126 -60.16 -12.58 15.98
CA LEU A 126 -59.12 -11.79 15.30
C LEU A 126 -59.63 -10.38 14.98
N PRO A 127 -58.91 -9.31 15.38
CA PRO A 127 -59.31 -7.95 15.06
C PRO A 127 -59.12 -7.64 13.57
N ARG A 128 -59.96 -6.76 13.03
CA ARG A 128 -59.82 -6.23 11.67
C ARG A 128 -58.72 -5.16 11.65
N TRP A 129 -57.47 -5.59 11.49
CA TRP A 129 -56.33 -4.69 11.30
C TRP A 129 -56.59 -3.77 10.10
N ARG A 130 -56.48 -2.45 10.30
CA ARG A 130 -56.35 -1.52 9.18
C ARG A 130 -54.92 -1.61 8.66
N SER A 131 -54.76 -1.89 7.37
CA SER A 131 -53.48 -1.72 6.69
C SER A 131 -53.21 -0.23 6.54
N GLU A 132 -52.52 0.37 7.51
CA GLU A 132 -51.88 1.67 7.29
C GLU A 132 -50.71 1.45 6.32
N THR A 133 -50.78 2.10 5.15
CA THR A 133 -49.69 2.10 4.18
C THR A 133 -48.42 2.62 4.87
N PRO A 134 -47.29 1.90 4.83
CA PRO A 134 -46.05 2.40 5.39
C PRO A 134 -45.72 3.78 4.80
N PRO A 135 -45.24 4.75 5.59
CA PRO A 135 -44.92 6.07 5.07
C PRO A 135 -43.86 5.94 3.96
N GLU A 136 -44.19 6.45 2.77
CA GLU A 136 -43.26 6.47 1.62
C GLU A 136 -42.05 7.34 1.96
N GLY A 137 -40.97 6.72 2.41
CA GLY A 137 -39.85 7.44 2.99
C GLY A 137 -38.60 6.61 3.27
N VAL A 138 -38.42 5.46 2.62
CA VAL A 138 -37.16 4.69 2.62
C VAL A 138 -36.67 4.51 1.19
N THR A 139 -36.26 5.63 0.58
CA THR A 139 -35.39 5.60 -0.60
C THR A 139 -34.02 5.11 -0.17
N ARG A 140 -33.56 4.01 -0.78
CA ARG A 140 -32.25 3.40 -0.58
C ARG A 140 -31.22 3.97 -1.56
#